data_AF-A0A1I5IKV7-F1
#
_entry.id   AF-A0A1I5IKV7-F1
#
_cell.length_a   1.000
_cell.length_b   1.000
_cell.length_c   1.000
_cell.angle_alpha   90.00
_cell.angle_beta   90.00
_cell.angle_gamma   90.00
#
_symmetry.space_group_name_H-M   'P 1'
#
loop_
_entity.id
_entity.type
_entity.pdbx_description
1 polymer ?
#
loop_
_entity_poly.entity_id
_entity_poly.type
_entity_poly.pdbx_seq_one_letter_code
_entity_poly.pdbx_strand_id
1 'polypeptide(L)'
;MPYNQITATGIIAPGPDPSGPSRGQICQIIYDALNQNGYSFQWINRSHQPYQGTLDNGVYQIDLYIYAWRIINGGRDNLPSEKRIEIRRGVNNIGFQRPITATQKTLLLGIYDCPTGTPIFSAWDATDPRNMGVSQKSCQVKVDELLAGLNNGIHTCLDSRNNTIYTFTPDFLGDYIDLVQSGNALPGVPQNTTPLSNRVRTANMPRRRARALRSTDSIMTQIGNLTQTEKHAIVKQRIGQGLFRDLLKNRYGCQCALCNINTESMLIASHIKEWSACSTDAEKLDESNGLLLCSHHDALFDKHLISFEDTGTLIISPTLSISEQASLQLSSIPLLTVTNDMKPYLAYHRNKLKK
;
A
#
# COMPACT_ATOMS: atom_id res chain seq x y z
N MET A 1 -16.57 4.23 31.99
CA MET A 1 -17.31 4.15 30.71
C MET A 1 -17.43 2.68 30.32
N PRO A 2 -18.58 2.17 29.88
CA PRO A 2 -18.79 0.73 29.73
C PRO A 2 -18.18 0.14 28.44
N TYR A 3 -17.66 0.94 27.51
CA TYR A 3 -17.17 0.44 26.22
C TYR A 3 -15.66 0.54 26.10
N ASN A 4 -15.04 -0.51 25.57
CA ASN A 4 -13.61 -0.60 25.28
C ASN A 4 -13.28 0.14 23.98
N GLN A 5 -12.22 0.94 23.98
CA GLN A 5 -11.72 1.69 22.83
C GLN A 5 -10.23 1.42 22.62
N ILE A 6 -9.75 1.70 21.41
CA ILE A 6 -8.30 1.80 21.17
C ILE A 6 -7.83 3.16 21.71
N THR A 7 -6.81 3.14 22.54
CA THR A 7 -6.18 4.35 23.09
C THR A 7 -5.14 4.92 22.13
N ALA A 8 -4.66 6.15 22.38
CA ALA A 8 -3.60 6.77 21.59
C ALA A 8 -2.28 5.98 21.61
N THR A 9 -2.05 5.16 22.64
CA THR A 9 -0.88 4.27 22.75
C THR A 9 -1.10 2.89 22.11
N GLY A 10 -2.23 2.66 21.42
CA GLY A 10 -2.51 1.39 20.73
C GLY A 10 -2.89 0.22 21.64
N ILE A 11 -3.32 0.49 22.88
CA ILE A 11 -3.87 -0.54 23.79
C ILE A 11 -5.38 -0.39 23.93
N ILE A 12 -6.07 -1.45 24.35
CA ILE A 12 -7.52 -1.43 24.59
C ILE A 12 -7.80 -1.04 26.03
N ALA A 13 -8.61 0.00 26.22
CA ALA A 13 -9.07 0.43 27.53
C ALA A 13 -10.49 1.02 27.45
N PRO A 14 -11.25 1.06 28.55
CA PRO A 14 -12.54 1.73 28.58
C PRO A 14 -12.43 3.22 28.19
N GLY A 15 -13.30 3.68 27.28
CA GLY A 15 -13.23 5.04 26.74
C GLY A 15 -14.53 5.51 26.09
N PRO A 16 -14.61 6.80 25.72
CA PRO A 16 -15.80 7.38 25.08
C PRO A 16 -16.00 6.82 23.67
N ASP A 17 -17.22 6.92 23.16
CA ASP A 17 -17.48 6.62 21.74
C ASP A 17 -16.66 7.57 20.85
N PRO A 18 -16.04 7.09 19.76
CA PRO A 18 -15.32 7.96 18.84
C PRO A 18 -16.25 9.04 18.26
N SER A 19 -15.79 10.30 18.29
CA SER A 19 -16.58 11.43 17.78
C SER A 19 -16.68 11.42 16.24
N GLY A 20 -15.65 10.93 15.56
CA GLY A 20 -15.56 10.87 14.11
C GLY A 20 -15.57 9.45 13.52
N PRO A 21 -15.36 9.31 12.20
CA PRO A 21 -15.30 10.41 11.25
C PRO A 21 -16.69 10.89 10.84
N SER A 22 -16.83 12.18 10.56
CA SER A 22 -18.00 12.75 9.90
C SER A 22 -18.15 12.21 8.48
N ARG A 23 -19.32 12.41 7.88
CA ARG A 23 -19.59 11.97 6.51
C ARG A 23 -18.58 12.54 5.49
N GLY A 24 -18.21 13.81 5.62
CA GLY A 24 -17.21 14.43 4.75
C GLY A 24 -15.83 13.81 4.93
N GLN A 25 -15.43 13.56 6.19
CA GLN A 25 -14.18 12.88 6.52
C GLN A 25 -14.15 11.44 5.99
N ILE A 26 -15.26 10.71 6.07
CA ILE A 26 -15.39 9.35 5.48
C ILE A 26 -15.05 9.37 3.99
N CYS A 27 -15.67 10.28 3.23
CA CYS A 27 -15.39 10.39 1.79
C CYS A 27 -13.93 10.77 1.52
N GLN A 28 -13.34 11.64 2.35
CA GLN A 28 -11.95 12.05 2.20
C GLN A 28 -10.99 10.89 2.51
N ILE A 29 -11.18 10.18 3.62
CA ILE A 29 -10.38 9.02 4.01
C ILE A 29 -10.42 7.93 2.92
N ILE A 30 -11.59 7.65 2.35
CA ILE A 30 -11.72 6.72 1.22
C ILE A 30 -10.97 7.24 -0.01
N TYR A 31 -11.14 8.51 -0.35
CA TYR A 31 -10.47 9.11 -1.50
C TYR A 31 -8.94 9.03 -1.38
N ASP A 32 -8.40 9.39 -0.22
CA ASP A 32 -6.97 9.36 0.04
C ASP A 32 -6.44 7.92 -0.02
N ALA A 33 -7.13 6.98 0.63
CA ALA A 33 -6.77 5.56 0.61
C ALA A 33 -6.76 4.95 -0.80
N LEU A 34 -7.70 5.36 -1.67
CA LEU A 34 -7.81 4.88 -3.05
C LEU A 34 -6.94 5.62 -4.06
N ASN A 35 -6.23 6.68 -3.64
CA ASN A 35 -5.25 7.40 -4.46
C ASN A 35 -3.81 7.22 -3.96
N GLN A 36 -3.57 6.13 -3.23
CA GLN A 36 -2.26 5.70 -2.76
C GLN A 36 -1.87 4.35 -3.38
N ASN A 37 -0.61 3.91 -3.21
CA ASN A 37 -0.14 2.59 -3.64
C ASN A 37 -0.35 2.25 -5.13
N GLY A 38 -0.31 3.28 -5.98
CA GLY A 38 -0.45 3.17 -7.44
C GLY A 38 -1.89 3.11 -7.94
N TYR A 39 -2.89 3.11 -7.05
CA TYR A 39 -4.28 3.24 -7.45
C TYR A 39 -4.61 4.68 -7.86
N SER A 40 -5.60 4.83 -8.73
CA SER A 40 -6.17 6.12 -9.11
C SER A 40 -7.69 6.02 -9.01
N PHE A 41 -8.31 6.93 -8.26
CA PHE A 41 -9.73 6.88 -8.00
C PHE A 41 -10.38 8.24 -8.17
N GLN A 42 -11.53 8.24 -8.85
CA GLN A 42 -12.32 9.45 -9.10
C GLN A 42 -13.76 9.26 -8.63
N TRP A 43 -14.28 10.26 -7.93
CA TRP A 43 -15.69 10.29 -7.54
C TRP A 43 -16.58 10.63 -8.73
N ILE A 44 -17.66 9.86 -8.90
CA ILE A 44 -18.78 10.20 -9.77
C ILE A 44 -19.89 10.86 -8.94
N ASN A 45 -20.20 10.30 -7.77
CA ASN A 45 -21.21 10.83 -6.87
C ASN A 45 -20.83 10.57 -5.40
N ARG A 46 -20.67 11.64 -4.62
CA ARG A 46 -20.43 11.58 -3.16
C ARG A 46 -21.54 12.25 -2.33
N SER A 47 -22.60 12.70 -3.00
CA SER A 47 -23.68 13.50 -2.42
C SER A 47 -24.71 12.68 -1.68
N HIS A 48 -24.82 11.38 -1.94
CA HIS A 48 -25.61 10.42 -1.16
C HIS A 48 -25.00 9.01 -1.26
N GLN A 49 -25.35 8.10 -0.35
CA GLN A 49 -24.94 6.69 -0.45
C GLN A 49 -25.92 5.89 -1.35
N PRO A 50 -25.45 4.87 -2.10
CA PRO A 50 -24.04 4.47 -2.22
C PRO A 50 -23.21 5.56 -2.90
N TYR A 51 -22.03 5.84 -2.36
CA TYR A 51 -21.07 6.69 -3.05
C TYR A 51 -20.59 5.96 -4.30
N GLN A 52 -20.44 6.68 -5.40
CA GLN A 52 -20.07 6.13 -6.69
C GLN A 52 -18.77 6.73 -7.17
N GLY A 53 -17.90 5.89 -7.69
CA GLY A 53 -16.66 6.34 -8.32
C GLY A 53 -16.03 5.22 -9.13
N THR A 54 -14.99 5.55 -9.87
CA THR A 54 -14.25 4.60 -10.70
C THR A 54 -12.83 4.49 -10.18
N LEU A 55 -12.39 3.26 -9.93
CA LEU A 55 -11.04 2.89 -9.50
C LEU A 55 -10.27 2.27 -10.67
N ASP A 56 -9.15 2.86 -11.03
CA ASP A 56 -8.16 2.25 -11.91
C ASP A 56 -7.22 1.39 -11.08
N ASN A 57 -7.27 0.08 -11.30
CA ASN A 57 -6.37 -0.88 -10.64
C ASN A 57 -5.15 -1.25 -11.51
N GLY A 58 -4.89 -0.52 -12.60
CA GLY A 58 -3.81 -0.75 -13.56
C GLY A 58 -4.14 -1.75 -14.67
N VAL A 59 -5.26 -2.47 -14.55
CA VAL A 59 -5.72 -3.46 -15.53
C VAL A 59 -7.10 -3.07 -16.04
N TYR A 60 -8.04 -2.89 -15.12
CA TYR A 60 -9.44 -2.56 -15.33
C TYR A 60 -9.77 -1.19 -14.75
N GLN A 61 -10.80 -0.56 -15.33
CA GLN A 61 -11.60 0.45 -14.63
C GLN A 61 -12.69 -0.29 -13.85
N ILE A 62 -12.74 -0.06 -12.54
CA ILE A 62 -13.67 -0.73 -11.63
C ILE A 62 -14.69 0.28 -11.13
N ASP A 63 -15.96 0.06 -11.45
CA ASP A 63 -17.06 0.85 -10.92
C ASP A 63 -17.36 0.46 -9.47
N LEU A 64 -17.20 1.41 -8.56
CA LEU A 64 -17.41 1.22 -7.14
C LEU A 64 -18.74 1.80 -6.68
N TYR A 65 -19.46 1.01 -5.87
CA TYR A 65 -20.67 1.40 -5.14
C TYR A 65 -20.39 1.21 -3.65
N ILE A 66 -20.08 2.30 -2.96
CA ILE A 66 -19.52 2.28 -1.61
C ILE A 66 -20.58 2.73 -0.60
N TYR A 67 -20.97 1.82 0.28
CA TYR A 67 -21.66 2.14 1.52
C TYR A 67 -20.66 2.24 2.65
N ALA A 68 -20.66 3.35 3.38
CA ALA A 68 -19.66 3.60 4.41
C ALA A 68 -20.24 4.39 5.59
N TRP A 69 -20.00 3.91 6.80
CA TRP A 69 -20.41 4.60 8.04
C TRP A 69 -19.27 4.67 9.04
N ARG A 70 -19.36 5.60 9.97
CA ARG A 70 -18.50 5.58 11.15
C ARG A 70 -18.82 4.37 12.02
N ILE A 71 -17.80 3.77 12.61
CA ILE A 71 -17.95 2.72 13.62
C ILE A 71 -18.19 3.37 14.97
N ILE A 72 -19.26 2.95 15.65
CA ILE A 72 -19.67 3.40 16.98
C ILE A 72 -19.71 2.20 17.94
N ASN A 73 -19.96 2.47 19.23
CA ASN A 73 -20.21 1.44 20.22
C ASN A 73 -21.37 0.49 19.85
N GLY A 74 -21.22 -0.79 20.21
CA GLY A 74 -22.20 -1.84 19.91
C GLY A 74 -23.57 -1.66 20.56
N GLY A 75 -23.66 -0.81 21.59
CA GLY A 75 -24.92 -0.45 22.28
C GLY A 75 -25.41 -1.50 23.27
N ARG A 76 -24.57 -2.48 23.62
CA ARG A 76 -24.83 -3.51 24.63
C ARG A 76 -23.79 -3.41 25.74
N ASP A 77 -24.19 -2.99 26.93
CA ASP A 77 -23.27 -2.73 28.04
C ASP A 77 -22.56 -4.01 28.55
N ASN A 78 -23.15 -5.19 28.34
CA ASN A 78 -22.53 -6.48 28.66
C ASN A 78 -21.52 -6.98 27.62
N LEU A 79 -21.39 -6.28 26.48
CA LEU A 79 -20.43 -6.59 25.41
C LEU A 79 -19.55 -5.36 25.14
N PRO A 80 -18.65 -5.00 26.08
CA PRO A 80 -17.91 -3.72 26.05
C PRO A 80 -16.99 -3.58 24.83
N SER A 81 -16.51 -4.70 24.29
CA SER A 81 -15.66 -4.74 23.08
C SER A 81 -16.45 -4.70 21.76
N GLU A 82 -17.78 -4.84 21.78
CA GLU A 82 -18.58 -4.81 20.55
C GLU A 82 -18.65 -3.38 19.98
N LYS A 83 -18.43 -3.28 18.68
CA LYS A 83 -18.54 -2.08 17.86
C LYS A 83 -19.45 -2.37 16.68
N ARG A 84 -20.06 -1.34 16.11
CA ARG A 84 -20.99 -1.50 14.98
C ARG A 84 -20.99 -0.33 14.01
N ILE A 85 -21.42 -0.60 12.79
CA ILE A 85 -22.04 0.40 11.93
C ILE A 85 -23.56 0.30 12.02
N GLU A 86 -24.25 1.43 11.79
CA GLU A 86 -25.71 1.46 11.69
C GLU A 86 -26.16 1.85 10.29
N ILE A 87 -26.84 0.92 9.62
CA ILE A 87 -27.46 1.15 8.33
C ILE A 87 -28.85 1.73 8.59
N ARG A 88 -29.00 3.02 8.29
CA ARG A 88 -30.24 3.77 8.53
C ARG A 88 -31.39 3.25 7.68
N ARG A 89 -32.61 3.40 8.20
CA ARG A 89 -33.85 3.15 7.45
C ARG A 89 -33.93 4.11 6.26
N GLY A 90 -34.23 3.60 5.07
CA GLY A 90 -34.36 4.40 3.84
C GLY A 90 -33.05 4.67 3.09
N VAL A 91 -31.93 4.05 3.48
CA VAL A 91 -30.74 4.00 2.62
C VAL A 91 -31.12 3.30 1.32
N ASN A 92 -30.70 3.87 0.19
CA ASN A 92 -30.88 3.25 -1.12
C ASN A 92 -30.24 1.85 -1.09
N ASN A 93 -31.03 0.79 -1.27
CA ASN A 93 -30.57 -0.60 -1.21
C ASN A 93 -30.30 -1.20 -2.59
N ILE A 94 -30.50 -0.45 -3.68
CA ILE A 94 -30.25 -0.90 -5.06
C ILE A 94 -28.80 -1.35 -5.21
N GLY A 95 -27.85 -0.68 -4.55
CA GLY A 95 -26.44 -1.09 -4.62
C GLY A 95 -26.16 -2.44 -3.95
N PHE A 96 -26.86 -2.81 -2.85
CA PHE A 96 -26.66 -4.10 -2.18
C PHE A 96 -27.10 -5.30 -3.04
N GLN A 97 -27.99 -5.08 -4.01
CA GLN A 97 -28.42 -6.10 -4.98
C GLN A 97 -27.40 -6.35 -6.10
N ARG A 98 -26.35 -5.52 -6.21
CA ARG A 98 -25.41 -5.61 -7.32
C ARG A 98 -24.31 -6.66 -7.04
N PRO A 99 -24.01 -7.53 -8.01
CA PRO A 99 -22.95 -8.53 -7.84
C PRO A 99 -21.56 -7.88 -7.80
N ILE A 100 -20.66 -8.54 -7.08
CA ILE A 100 -19.23 -8.23 -7.05
C ILE A 100 -18.55 -8.98 -8.20
N THR A 101 -18.08 -8.26 -9.22
CA THR A 101 -17.41 -8.78 -10.42
C THR A 101 -16.01 -8.17 -10.58
N ALA A 102 -15.28 -8.46 -11.66
CA ALA A 102 -13.95 -7.88 -11.89
C ALA A 102 -13.98 -6.37 -12.17
N THR A 103 -15.04 -5.86 -12.78
CA THR A 103 -15.18 -4.44 -13.21
C THR A 103 -16.24 -3.67 -12.43
N GLN A 104 -16.96 -4.32 -11.51
CA GLN A 104 -17.97 -3.68 -10.68
C GLN A 104 -17.91 -4.24 -9.25
N LYS A 105 -17.81 -3.38 -8.25
CA LYS A 105 -17.75 -3.78 -6.83
C LYS A 105 -18.74 -2.99 -6.00
N THR A 106 -19.54 -3.70 -5.20
CA THR A 106 -20.30 -3.10 -4.10
C THR A 106 -19.59 -3.36 -2.79
N LEU A 107 -19.34 -2.30 -2.01
CA LEU A 107 -18.60 -2.37 -0.76
C LEU A 107 -19.48 -1.93 0.41
N LEU A 108 -19.35 -2.63 1.54
CA LEU A 108 -19.97 -2.27 2.81
C LEU A 108 -18.86 -2.07 3.85
N LEU A 109 -18.59 -0.79 4.15
CA LEU A 109 -17.45 -0.37 4.96
C LEU A 109 -17.89 0.33 6.26
N GLY A 110 -17.07 0.14 7.28
CA GLY A 110 -17.10 0.87 8.53
C GLY A 110 -15.75 1.50 8.77
N ILE A 111 -15.73 2.73 9.26
CA ILE A 111 -14.48 3.45 9.53
C ILE A 111 -14.46 3.83 11.01
N TYR A 112 -13.49 3.28 11.72
CA TYR A 112 -13.21 3.61 13.12
C TYR A 112 -12.20 4.76 13.17
N ASP A 113 -12.58 5.83 13.87
CA ASP A 113 -11.71 6.98 14.12
C ASP A 113 -10.76 6.64 15.27
N CYS A 114 -9.56 6.15 14.91
CA CYS A 114 -8.60 5.67 15.88
C CYS A 114 -7.77 6.83 16.46
N PRO A 115 -7.67 6.96 17.80
CA PRO A 115 -6.86 7.99 18.44
C PRO A 115 -5.35 7.93 18.15
N THR A 116 -4.86 6.85 17.55
CA THR A 116 -3.47 6.75 17.06
C THR A 116 -3.19 7.63 15.83
N GLY A 117 -4.24 8.18 15.21
CA GLY A 117 -4.16 9.02 14.01
C GLY A 117 -4.38 8.27 12.69
N THR A 118 -4.43 6.94 12.71
CA THR A 118 -4.69 6.12 11.52
C THR A 118 -6.10 5.53 11.59
N PRO A 119 -7.04 5.92 10.71
CA PRO A 119 -8.37 5.34 10.72
C PRO A 119 -8.33 3.86 10.32
N ILE A 120 -9.22 3.06 10.91
CA ILE A 120 -9.27 1.61 10.64
C ILE A 120 -10.56 1.30 9.91
N PHE A 121 -10.44 0.62 8.77
CA PHE A 121 -11.57 0.11 8.02
C PHE A 121 -12.01 -1.24 8.56
N SER A 122 -13.31 -1.51 8.49
CA SER A 122 -13.90 -2.84 8.62
C SER A 122 -14.81 -3.06 7.41
N ALA A 123 -14.72 -4.23 6.78
CA ALA A 123 -15.47 -4.57 5.58
C ALA A 123 -16.31 -5.84 5.80
N TRP A 124 -17.58 -5.76 5.45
CA TRP A 124 -18.54 -6.88 5.52
C TRP A 124 -19.07 -7.24 4.12
N ASP A 125 -19.75 -8.38 4.02
CA ASP A 125 -20.44 -8.78 2.80
C ASP A 125 -21.64 -7.86 2.53
N ALA A 126 -21.49 -7.02 1.51
CA ALA A 126 -22.55 -6.14 1.04
C ALA A 126 -23.75 -6.92 0.46
N THR A 127 -23.52 -8.14 -0.03
CA THR A 127 -24.54 -8.96 -0.70
C THR A 127 -25.34 -9.85 0.26
N ASP A 128 -25.03 -9.82 1.56
CA ASP A 128 -25.80 -10.52 2.56
C ASP A 128 -27.27 -10.06 2.52
N PRO A 129 -28.25 -10.94 2.26
CA PRO A 129 -29.67 -10.60 2.14
C PRO A 129 -30.23 -9.83 3.34
N ARG A 130 -29.61 -9.97 4.52
CA ARG A 130 -30.04 -9.30 5.74
C ARG A 130 -29.69 -7.82 5.76
N ASN A 131 -28.70 -7.40 4.98
CA ASN A 131 -28.35 -5.98 4.78
C ASN A 131 -29.31 -5.29 3.81
N MET A 132 -30.13 -6.04 3.07
CA MET A 132 -30.98 -5.56 1.98
C MET A 132 -32.42 -5.21 2.42
N GLY A 133 -32.78 -5.49 3.67
CA GLY A 133 -34.14 -5.31 4.20
C GLY A 133 -34.53 -3.87 4.57
N VAL A 134 -35.83 -3.64 4.79
CA VAL A 134 -36.43 -2.30 5.00
C VAL A 134 -36.27 -1.77 6.45
N SER A 135 -35.85 -2.60 7.40
CA SER A 135 -35.60 -2.20 8.80
C SER A 135 -34.15 -1.77 9.04
N GLN A 136 -33.92 -0.95 10.08
CA GLN A 136 -32.56 -0.54 10.49
C GLN A 136 -31.70 -1.78 10.75
N LYS A 137 -30.51 -1.82 10.15
CA LYS A 137 -29.55 -2.93 10.28
C LYS A 137 -28.27 -2.44 10.94
N SER A 138 -27.48 -3.39 11.43
CA SER A 138 -26.16 -3.12 11.96
C SER A 138 -25.23 -4.28 11.66
N CYS A 139 -23.98 -3.96 11.35
CA CYS A 139 -22.91 -4.94 11.22
C CYS A 139 -21.94 -4.73 12.37
N GLN A 140 -21.55 -5.81 13.05
CA GLN A 140 -20.72 -5.76 14.24
C GLN A 140 -19.27 -6.18 13.94
N VAL A 141 -18.35 -5.68 14.75
CA VAL A 141 -16.94 -6.07 14.82
C VAL A 141 -16.45 -5.83 16.26
N LYS A 142 -15.48 -6.61 16.75
CA LYS A 142 -14.90 -6.33 18.08
C LYS A 142 -13.75 -5.33 17.95
N VAL A 143 -13.56 -4.50 18.97
CA VAL A 143 -12.43 -3.55 19.04
C VAL A 143 -11.07 -4.25 18.98
N ASP A 144 -10.98 -5.47 19.49
CA ASP A 144 -9.80 -6.33 19.40
C ASP A 144 -9.42 -6.66 17.95
N GLU A 145 -10.41 -6.92 17.09
CA GLU A 145 -10.20 -7.20 15.66
C GLU A 145 -9.79 -5.94 14.90
N LEU A 146 -10.31 -4.77 15.31
CA LEU A 146 -9.88 -3.48 14.76
C LEU A 146 -8.41 -3.22 15.10
N LEU A 147 -8.01 -3.44 16.36
CA LEU A 147 -6.62 -3.30 16.78
C LEU A 147 -5.70 -4.30 16.06
N ALA A 148 -6.16 -5.54 15.84
CA ALA A 148 -5.43 -6.50 15.04
C ALA A 148 -5.24 -6.03 13.58
N GLY A 149 -6.24 -5.37 12.99
CA GLY A 149 -6.14 -4.73 11.68
C GLY A 149 -5.11 -3.60 11.64
N LEU A 150 -5.05 -2.77 12.69
CA LEU A 150 -4.04 -1.72 12.83
C LEU A 150 -2.62 -2.30 12.93
N ASN A 151 -2.42 -3.29 13.79
CA ASN A 151 -1.10 -3.87 14.05
C ASN A 151 -0.55 -4.68 12.87
N ASN A 152 -1.43 -5.38 12.15
CA ASN A 152 -1.03 -6.28 11.06
C ASN A 152 -1.15 -5.64 9.66
N GLY A 153 -1.72 -4.43 9.57
CA GLY A 153 -2.06 -3.76 8.30
C GLY A 153 -3.39 -4.23 7.71
N ILE A 154 -3.60 -5.55 7.62
CA ILE A 154 -4.88 -6.20 7.28
C ILE A 154 -5.05 -7.49 8.10
N HIS A 155 -6.25 -7.68 8.63
CA HIS A 155 -6.64 -8.79 9.48
C HIS A 155 -8.00 -9.33 9.05
N THR A 156 -8.23 -10.61 9.32
CA THR A 156 -9.46 -11.31 8.98
C THR A 156 -10.04 -11.95 10.23
N CYS A 157 -11.33 -11.79 10.44
CA CYS A 157 -12.06 -12.39 11.55
C CYS A 157 -13.44 -12.86 11.10
N LEU A 158 -14.13 -13.60 11.95
CA LEU A 158 -15.46 -14.11 11.68
C LEU A 158 -16.48 -13.41 12.58
N ASP A 159 -17.65 -13.10 12.03
CA ASP A 159 -18.79 -12.72 12.84
C ASP A 159 -19.36 -13.93 13.60
N SER A 160 -20.39 -13.72 14.43
CA SER A 160 -21.04 -14.79 15.20
C SER A 160 -21.76 -15.84 14.34
N ARG A 161 -21.73 -15.70 13.01
CA ARG A 161 -22.41 -16.53 12.02
C ARG A 161 -21.43 -17.07 10.98
N ASN A 162 -20.13 -17.03 11.26
CA ASN A 162 -19.04 -17.46 10.38
C ASN A 162 -18.92 -16.69 9.06
N ASN A 163 -19.46 -15.47 8.96
CA ASN A 163 -19.20 -14.60 7.81
C ASN A 163 -17.86 -13.91 8.00
N THR A 164 -17.11 -13.78 6.90
CA THR A 164 -15.79 -13.15 6.93
C THR A 164 -15.93 -11.63 7.06
N ILE A 165 -15.15 -11.07 7.97
CA ILE A 165 -14.94 -9.63 8.14
C ILE A 165 -13.45 -9.37 7.91
N TYR A 166 -13.13 -8.27 7.23
CA TYR A 166 -11.76 -7.78 7.14
C TYR A 166 -11.62 -6.46 7.87
N THR A 167 -10.59 -6.33 8.70
CA THR A 167 -10.19 -5.07 9.31
C THR A 167 -8.84 -4.65 8.76
N PHE A 168 -8.67 -3.40 8.35
CA PHE A 168 -7.43 -2.97 7.70
C PHE A 168 -7.19 -1.47 7.79
N THR A 169 -5.91 -1.11 7.69
CA THR A 169 -5.44 0.28 7.54
C THR A 169 -5.72 0.81 6.14
N PRO A 170 -5.71 2.15 5.93
CA PRO A 170 -6.05 2.76 4.65
C PRO A 170 -5.22 2.24 3.47
N ASP A 171 -3.94 1.93 3.71
CA ASP A 171 -2.99 1.43 2.71
C ASP A 171 -3.45 0.15 1.99
N PHE A 172 -4.29 -0.66 2.66
CA PHE A 172 -4.80 -1.93 2.15
C PHE A 172 -6.18 -1.82 1.50
N LEU A 173 -6.86 -0.66 1.54
CA LEU A 173 -8.20 -0.53 0.96
C LEU A 173 -8.19 -0.82 -0.54
N GLY A 174 -7.25 -0.25 -1.29
CA GLY A 174 -7.13 -0.52 -2.73
C GLY A 174 -6.84 -2.00 -3.03
N ASP A 175 -5.92 -2.61 -2.28
CA ASP A 175 -5.57 -4.04 -2.42
C ASP A 175 -6.77 -4.94 -2.15
N TYR A 176 -7.53 -4.64 -1.10
CA TYR A 176 -8.75 -5.35 -0.73
C TYR A 176 -9.78 -5.28 -1.87
N ILE A 177 -10.05 -4.09 -2.42
CA ILE A 177 -11.03 -3.91 -3.51
C ILE A 177 -10.62 -4.66 -4.78
N ASP A 178 -9.33 -4.67 -5.10
CA ASP A 178 -8.79 -5.34 -6.28
C ASP A 178 -8.94 -6.87 -6.20
N LEU A 179 -8.88 -7.43 -4.99
CA LEU A 179 -8.94 -8.87 -4.75
C LEU A 179 -10.32 -9.39 -4.34
N VAL A 180 -11.18 -8.55 -3.74
CA VAL A 180 -12.44 -9.01 -3.16
C VAL A 180 -13.39 -9.59 -4.19
N GLN A 181 -13.98 -10.74 -3.85
CA GLN A 181 -15.01 -11.42 -4.63
C GLN A 181 -16.30 -11.55 -3.83
N SER A 182 -17.33 -12.11 -4.47
CA SER A 182 -18.63 -12.38 -3.85
C SER A 182 -18.47 -13.13 -2.52
N GLY A 183 -19.31 -12.82 -1.53
CA GLY A 183 -19.23 -13.39 -0.18
C GLY A 183 -18.16 -12.74 0.72
N ASN A 184 -17.67 -11.54 0.36
CA ASN A 184 -16.57 -10.87 1.04
C ASN A 184 -15.33 -11.78 1.19
N ALA A 185 -14.91 -12.39 0.08
CA ALA A 185 -13.81 -13.35 0.05
C ALA A 185 -12.59 -12.79 -0.69
N LEU A 186 -11.38 -13.18 -0.27
CA LEU A 186 -10.11 -12.90 -0.96
C LEU A 186 -9.51 -14.19 -1.55
N PRO A 187 -10.15 -14.82 -2.55
CA PRO A 187 -9.62 -16.03 -3.15
C PRO A 187 -8.33 -15.74 -3.92
N GLY A 188 -7.39 -16.69 -3.91
CA GLY A 188 -6.06 -16.52 -4.50
C GLY A 188 -5.00 -15.96 -3.56
N VAL A 189 -5.36 -15.61 -2.32
CA VAL A 189 -4.40 -15.29 -1.25
C VAL A 189 -3.95 -16.61 -0.57
N PRO A 190 -2.70 -17.09 -0.74
CA PRO A 190 -2.29 -18.43 -0.32
C PRO A 190 -2.51 -18.66 1.17
N GLN A 191 -3.21 -19.71 1.60
CA GLN A 191 -3.42 -20.02 3.02
C GLN A 191 -2.19 -20.70 3.62
N ASN A 192 -1.14 -19.92 3.89
CA ASN A 192 0.10 -20.38 4.51
C ASN A 192 0.36 -19.64 5.83
N THR A 193 1.49 -19.94 6.48
CA THR A 193 1.87 -19.43 7.80
C THR A 193 2.34 -17.98 7.81
N THR A 194 2.49 -17.33 6.65
CA THR A 194 2.93 -15.93 6.62
C THR A 194 1.78 -14.96 6.91
N PRO A 195 2.06 -13.75 7.40
CA PRO A 195 1.04 -12.76 7.70
C PRO A 195 0.15 -12.44 6.49
N LEU A 196 -1.15 -12.21 6.74
CA LEU A 196 -2.13 -11.90 5.70
C LEU A 196 -1.72 -10.69 4.84
N SER A 197 -1.10 -9.67 5.45
CA SER A 197 -0.56 -8.49 4.76
C SER A 197 0.45 -8.86 3.67
N ASN A 198 1.40 -9.73 3.96
CA ASN A 198 2.38 -10.19 2.98
C ASN A 198 1.70 -10.97 1.85
N ARG A 199 0.76 -11.84 2.20
CA ARG A 199 0.05 -12.68 1.22
C ARG A 199 -0.80 -11.84 0.26
N VAL A 200 -1.51 -10.84 0.79
CA VAL A 200 -2.30 -9.87 0.00
C VAL A 200 -1.40 -9.06 -0.93
N ARG A 201 -0.28 -8.54 -0.41
CA ARG A 201 0.71 -7.80 -1.23
C ARG A 201 1.27 -8.66 -2.35
N THR A 202 1.69 -9.89 -2.06
CA THR A 202 2.21 -10.85 -3.04
C THR A 202 1.18 -11.17 -4.12
N ALA A 203 -0.08 -11.39 -3.74
CA ALA A 203 -1.16 -11.65 -4.71
C ALA A 203 -1.37 -10.48 -5.70
N ASN A 204 -1.11 -9.24 -5.26
CA ASN A 204 -1.24 -8.04 -6.10
C ASN A 204 0.03 -7.64 -6.86
N MET A 205 1.18 -8.30 -6.66
CA MET A 205 2.46 -7.89 -7.26
C MET A 205 2.41 -7.67 -8.78
N PRO A 206 1.85 -8.58 -9.60
CA PRO A 206 1.77 -8.37 -11.06
C PRO A 206 0.93 -7.14 -11.43
N ARG A 207 -0.18 -6.90 -10.70
CA ARG A 207 -1.07 -5.76 -10.94
C ARG A 207 -0.47 -4.45 -10.46
N ARG A 208 0.28 -4.47 -9.34
CA ARG A 208 1.03 -3.31 -8.84
C ARG A 208 2.05 -2.81 -9.87
N ARG A 209 2.73 -3.72 -10.57
CA ARG A 209 3.60 -3.36 -11.71
C ARG A 209 2.80 -2.72 -12.85
N ALA A 210 1.65 -3.29 -13.23
CA ALA A 210 0.79 -2.70 -14.27
C ALA A 210 0.26 -1.30 -13.91
N ARG A 211 -0.13 -1.08 -12.65
CA ARG A 211 -0.50 0.24 -12.11
C ARG A 211 0.63 1.26 -12.22
N ALA A 212 1.84 0.84 -11.83
CA ALA A 212 3.02 1.69 -11.87
C ALA A 212 3.26 2.23 -13.29
N LEU A 213 3.25 1.33 -14.27
CA LEU A 213 3.49 1.65 -15.68
C LEU A 213 2.41 2.59 -16.27
N ARG A 214 1.12 2.31 -16.02
CA ARG A 214 0.02 3.16 -16.53
C ARG A 214 -0.03 4.53 -15.84
N SER A 215 0.21 4.57 -14.54
CA SER A 215 0.22 5.83 -13.79
C SER A 215 1.34 6.74 -14.27
N THR A 216 2.50 6.21 -14.64
CA THR A 216 3.57 7.03 -15.24
C THR A 216 3.16 7.64 -16.57
N ASP A 217 2.53 6.89 -17.47
CA ASP A 217 2.10 7.41 -18.78
C ASP A 217 1.11 8.58 -18.64
N SER A 218 0.14 8.44 -17.73
CA SER A 218 -0.87 9.48 -17.46
C SER A 218 -0.28 10.77 -16.86
N ILE A 219 0.63 10.63 -15.89
CA ILE A 219 1.30 11.79 -15.27
C ILE A 219 2.25 12.45 -16.26
N MET A 220 2.99 11.68 -17.05
CA MET A 220 3.94 12.23 -18.02
C MET A 220 3.25 13.02 -19.13
N THR A 221 2.06 12.59 -19.53
CA THR A 221 1.17 13.36 -20.42
C THR A 221 0.78 14.71 -19.81
N GLN A 222 0.49 14.75 -18.50
CA GLN A 222 0.16 16.00 -17.78
C GLN A 222 1.40 16.88 -17.54
N ILE A 223 2.53 16.25 -17.26
CA ILE A 223 3.85 16.87 -17.05
C ILE A 223 4.38 17.52 -18.32
N GLY A 224 4.02 17.02 -19.51
CA GLY A 224 4.38 17.63 -20.80
C GLY A 224 4.12 19.14 -20.85
N ASN A 225 3.11 19.62 -20.11
CA ASN A 225 2.68 21.01 -20.05
C ASN A 225 3.24 21.82 -18.86
N LEU A 226 4.10 21.24 -18.03
CA LEU A 226 4.65 21.87 -16.81
C LEU A 226 6.10 22.32 -16.98
N THR A 227 6.53 23.27 -16.15
CA THR A 227 7.93 23.75 -16.13
C THR A 227 8.85 22.70 -15.51
N GLN A 228 10.13 22.68 -15.90
CA GLN A 228 11.10 21.63 -15.50
C GLN A 228 11.19 21.38 -13.98
N THR A 229 11.03 22.43 -13.18
CA THR A 229 11.04 22.35 -11.71
C THR A 229 9.78 21.68 -11.16
N GLU A 230 8.61 21.96 -11.74
CA GLU A 230 7.33 21.33 -11.39
C GLU A 230 7.28 19.86 -11.83
N LYS A 231 7.86 19.56 -13.00
CA LYS A 231 8.06 18.17 -13.47
C LYS A 231 8.84 17.36 -12.44
N HIS A 232 9.95 17.89 -11.93
CA HIS A 232 10.78 17.22 -10.92
C HIS A 232 10.06 17.06 -9.58
N ALA A 233 9.28 18.04 -9.14
CA ALA A 233 8.55 17.98 -7.87
C ALA A 233 7.46 16.90 -7.86
N ILE A 234 6.63 16.83 -8.90
CA ILE A 234 5.51 15.88 -9.01
C ILE A 234 6.01 14.43 -9.14
N VAL A 235 7.03 14.23 -9.97
CA VAL A 235 7.64 12.91 -10.19
C VAL A 235 8.31 12.38 -8.92
N LYS A 236 9.04 13.24 -8.21
CA LYS A 236 9.68 12.92 -6.93
C LYS A 236 8.65 12.63 -5.84
N GLN A 237 7.49 13.28 -5.87
CA GLN A 237 6.41 13.05 -4.92
C GLN A 237 5.73 11.69 -5.10
N ARG A 238 5.45 11.24 -6.33
CA ARG A 238 4.70 9.99 -6.58
C ARG A 238 5.58 8.74 -6.75
N ILE A 239 6.80 8.89 -7.27
CA ILE A 239 7.73 7.76 -7.48
C ILE A 239 8.78 7.68 -6.36
N GLY A 240 9.12 8.81 -5.73
CA GLY A 240 10.18 8.90 -4.72
C GLY A 240 9.80 8.48 -3.29
N GLN A 241 8.53 8.24 -2.97
CA GLN A 241 8.14 7.98 -1.56
C GLN A 241 7.76 6.54 -1.22
N GLY A 242 7.62 5.60 -2.16
CA GLY A 242 7.31 4.22 -1.76
C GLY A 242 7.42 3.14 -2.83
N LEU A 243 6.98 3.37 -4.06
CA LEU A 243 6.74 2.27 -5.00
C LEU A 243 8.01 1.57 -5.51
N PHE A 244 8.98 2.32 -6.05
CA PHE A 244 10.27 1.73 -6.49
C PHE A 244 11.00 1.08 -5.31
N ARG A 245 10.94 1.73 -4.15
CA ARG A 245 11.47 1.20 -2.90
C ARG A 245 10.82 -0.12 -2.49
N ASP A 246 9.51 -0.23 -2.61
CA ASP A 246 8.76 -1.45 -2.27
C ASP A 246 9.05 -2.58 -3.25
N LEU A 247 9.19 -2.28 -4.56
CA LEU A 247 9.61 -3.26 -5.56
C LEU A 247 10.98 -3.84 -5.23
N LEU A 248 11.96 -2.98 -4.90
CA LEU A 248 13.30 -3.44 -4.52
C LEU A 248 13.31 -4.17 -3.17
N LYS A 249 12.57 -3.69 -2.15
CA LYS A 249 12.40 -4.42 -0.89
C LYS A 249 11.88 -5.83 -1.12
N ASN A 250 10.88 -5.99 -1.98
CA ASN A 250 10.34 -7.32 -2.29
C ASN A 250 11.35 -8.18 -3.07
N ARG A 251 12.07 -7.59 -4.03
CA ARG A 251 13.09 -8.31 -4.83
C ARG A 251 14.24 -8.82 -3.98
N TYR A 252 14.72 -8.02 -3.02
CA TYR A 252 15.87 -8.33 -2.17
C TYR A 252 15.47 -8.88 -0.79
N GLY A 253 14.20 -9.23 -0.55
CA GLY A 253 13.75 -9.79 0.72
C GLY A 253 13.93 -8.84 1.92
N CYS A 254 13.82 -7.53 1.70
CA CYS A 254 14.09 -6.47 2.67
C CYS A 254 15.50 -6.55 3.28
N GLN A 255 16.49 -6.90 2.46
CA GLN A 255 17.89 -7.01 2.83
C GLN A 255 18.77 -6.27 1.83
N CYS A 256 19.90 -5.73 2.28
CA CYS A 256 20.86 -5.12 1.38
C CYS A 256 21.43 -6.14 0.39
N ALA A 257 21.54 -5.77 -0.88
CA ALA A 257 22.07 -6.61 -1.96
C ALA A 257 23.54 -7.04 -1.75
N LEU A 258 24.27 -6.36 -0.86
CA LEU A 258 25.70 -6.56 -0.62
C LEU A 258 26.02 -6.99 0.81
N CYS A 259 25.06 -6.97 1.74
CA CYS A 259 25.32 -7.38 3.11
C CYS A 259 24.04 -7.82 3.82
N ASN A 260 24.19 -8.39 5.01
CA ASN A 260 23.06 -8.97 5.72
C ASN A 260 22.16 -7.96 6.45
N ILE A 261 22.38 -6.65 6.29
CA ILE A 261 21.55 -5.62 6.92
C ILE A 261 20.13 -5.69 6.36
N ASN A 262 19.15 -5.88 7.25
CA ASN A 262 17.72 -5.92 6.95
C ASN A 262 16.92 -4.86 7.73
N THR A 263 17.60 -3.95 8.42
CA THR A 263 16.97 -2.83 9.14
C THR A 263 16.37 -1.86 8.15
N GLU A 264 15.04 -1.84 8.05
CA GLU A 264 14.31 -1.13 6.99
C GLU A 264 14.62 0.37 6.90
N SER A 265 14.87 1.03 8.03
CA SER A 265 15.24 2.45 8.09
C SER A 265 16.63 2.75 7.53
N MET A 266 17.51 1.74 7.44
CA MET A 266 18.84 1.86 6.84
C MET A 266 18.89 1.48 5.37
N LEU A 267 17.83 0.86 4.83
CA LEU A 267 17.78 0.46 3.44
C LEU A 267 17.41 1.66 2.56
N ILE A 268 18.04 1.76 1.39
CA ILE A 268 17.84 2.80 0.38
C ILE A 268 17.67 2.10 -0.97
N ALA A 269 16.69 2.58 -1.73
CA ALA A 269 16.41 2.10 -3.07
C ALA A 269 17.21 2.97 -4.05
N SER A 270 18.38 2.48 -4.45
CA SER A 270 19.36 3.20 -5.24
C SER A 270 19.17 2.90 -6.73
N HIS A 271 19.18 3.92 -7.58
CA HIS A 271 19.15 3.74 -9.05
C HIS A 271 20.56 3.50 -9.58
N ILE A 272 20.73 2.54 -10.49
CA ILE A 272 22.01 2.28 -11.17
C ILE A 272 22.27 3.36 -12.22
N LYS A 273 21.33 3.57 -13.14
CA LYS A 273 21.29 4.73 -14.03
C LYS A 273 20.44 5.80 -13.34
N GLU A 274 21.11 6.90 -12.98
CA GLU A 274 20.49 8.04 -12.30
C GLU A 274 19.18 8.47 -12.96
N TRP A 275 18.22 8.84 -12.12
CA TRP A 275 16.87 9.24 -12.52
C TRP A 275 16.83 10.26 -13.67
N SER A 276 17.69 11.29 -13.60
CA SER A 276 17.77 12.37 -14.59
C SER A 276 18.34 11.93 -15.93
N ALA A 277 19.05 10.80 -15.97
CA ALA A 277 19.69 10.26 -17.16
C ALA A 277 18.88 9.15 -17.84
N CYS A 278 17.87 8.59 -17.17
CA CYS A 278 16.95 7.63 -17.76
C CYS A 278 16.26 8.24 -18.99
N SER A 279 16.37 7.54 -20.11
CA SER A 279 15.89 7.93 -21.43
C SER A 279 14.41 7.58 -21.59
N THR A 280 13.92 6.60 -20.84
CA THR A 280 12.50 6.23 -20.81
C THR A 280 12.01 6.10 -19.36
N ASP A 281 10.70 6.22 -19.16
CA ASP A 281 10.12 6.06 -17.82
C ASP A 281 10.06 4.59 -17.38
N ALA A 282 10.05 3.66 -18.33
CA ALA A 282 10.23 2.23 -18.05
C ALA A 282 11.56 1.98 -17.33
N GLU A 283 12.66 2.63 -17.76
CA GLU A 283 13.96 2.52 -17.08
C GLU A 283 13.93 3.05 -15.64
N LYS A 284 13.08 4.03 -15.33
CA LYS A 284 13.01 4.65 -13.98
C LYS A 284 12.31 3.76 -12.95
N LEU A 285 11.42 2.89 -13.43
CA LEU A 285 10.67 1.91 -12.62
C LEU A 285 11.18 0.48 -12.79
N ASP A 286 12.20 0.28 -13.60
CA ASP A 286 12.80 -1.02 -13.85
C ASP A 286 13.52 -1.52 -12.60
N GLU A 287 13.11 -2.67 -12.07
CA GLU A 287 13.77 -3.32 -10.94
C GLU A 287 15.22 -3.70 -11.26
N SER A 288 15.54 -3.90 -12.55
CA SER A 288 16.91 -4.14 -13.01
C SER A 288 17.74 -2.86 -13.10
N ASN A 289 17.13 -1.68 -12.98
CA ASN A 289 17.82 -0.41 -12.81
C ASN A 289 17.97 -0.02 -11.32
N GLY A 290 17.70 -0.94 -10.38
CA GLY A 290 17.67 -0.64 -8.96
C GLY A 290 18.43 -1.63 -8.09
N LEU A 291 19.08 -1.13 -7.04
CA LEU A 291 19.71 -1.92 -5.99
C LEU A 291 19.13 -1.50 -4.63
N LEU A 292 18.78 -2.48 -3.80
CA LEU A 292 18.47 -2.20 -2.40
C LEU A 292 19.76 -2.22 -1.59
N LEU A 293 20.23 -1.06 -1.15
CA LEU A 293 21.51 -0.91 -0.47
C LEU A 293 21.31 -0.39 0.95
N CYS A 294 22.18 -0.75 1.89
CA CYS A 294 22.23 -0.04 3.16
C CYS A 294 22.81 1.37 2.93
N SER A 295 22.56 2.31 3.84
CA SER A 295 22.99 3.71 3.70
C SER A 295 24.49 3.87 3.41
N HIS A 296 25.32 2.97 3.92
CA HIS A 296 26.76 2.99 3.67
C HIS A 296 27.11 2.63 2.22
N HIS A 297 26.59 1.52 1.72
CA HIS A 297 26.85 1.08 0.34
C HIS A 297 26.21 2.00 -0.70
N ASP A 298 25.01 2.50 -0.42
CA ASP A 298 24.33 3.49 -1.26
C ASP A 298 25.20 4.73 -1.44
N ALA A 299 25.75 5.29 -0.35
CA ALA A 299 26.59 6.47 -0.41
C ALA A 299 27.89 6.27 -1.22
N LEU A 300 28.44 5.06 -1.25
CA LEU A 300 29.61 4.73 -2.06
C LEU A 300 29.25 4.58 -3.54
N PHE A 301 28.12 3.94 -3.80
CA PHE A 301 27.64 3.63 -5.15
C PHE A 301 27.15 4.91 -5.85
N ASP A 302 26.21 5.64 -5.25
CA ASP A 302 25.61 6.87 -5.81
C ASP A 302 26.64 7.97 -6.10
N LYS A 303 27.72 8.03 -5.30
CA LYS A 303 28.83 8.98 -5.50
C LYS A 303 29.86 8.52 -6.54
N HIS A 304 29.61 7.41 -7.23
CA HIS A 304 30.49 6.82 -8.24
C HIS A 304 31.89 6.48 -7.69
N LEU A 305 31.98 6.11 -6.40
CA LEU A 305 33.22 5.68 -5.75
C LEU A 305 33.44 4.17 -5.90
N ILE A 306 32.36 3.41 -6.01
CA ILE A 306 32.37 1.99 -6.35
C ILE A 306 31.40 1.71 -7.50
N SER A 307 31.63 0.64 -8.24
CA SER A 307 30.69 0.08 -9.21
C SER A 307 30.90 -1.43 -9.30
N PHE A 308 30.19 -2.10 -10.21
CA PHE A 308 30.31 -3.54 -10.41
C PHE A 308 30.55 -3.90 -11.89
N GLU A 309 31.35 -4.92 -12.11
CA GLU A 309 31.45 -5.61 -13.40
C GLU A 309 30.17 -6.41 -13.71
N ASP A 310 30.04 -6.85 -14.96
CA ASP A 310 28.94 -7.73 -15.38
C ASP A 310 28.99 -9.11 -14.72
N THR A 311 30.16 -9.48 -14.17
CA THR A 311 30.37 -10.67 -13.34
C THR A 311 29.87 -10.48 -11.90
N GLY A 312 29.56 -9.23 -11.50
CA GLY A 312 29.25 -8.86 -10.13
C GLY A 312 30.45 -8.44 -9.29
N THR A 313 31.66 -8.45 -9.87
CA THR A 313 32.90 -8.10 -9.17
C THR A 313 32.96 -6.61 -8.88
N LEU A 314 33.38 -6.24 -7.65
CA LEU A 314 33.49 -4.85 -7.22
C LEU A 314 34.60 -4.13 -8.02
N ILE A 315 34.29 -2.95 -8.51
CA ILE A 315 35.23 -2.00 -9.10
C ILE A 315 35.35 -0.82 -8.15
N ILE A 316 36.57 -0.45 -7.79
CA ILE A 316 36.85 0.67 -6.89
C ILE A 316 37.42 1.83 -7.70
N SER A 317 36.94 3.05 -7.43
CA SER A 317 37.49 4.26 -8.04
C SER A 317 38.96 4.45 -7.63
N PRO A 318 39.86 4.79 -8.58
CA PRO A 318 41.25 5.14 -8.25
C PRO A 318 41.38 6.38 -7.36
N THR A 319 40.30 7.16 -7.17
CA THR A 319 40.28 8.30 -6.25
C THR A 319 40.34 7.91 -4.77
N LEU A 320 40.09 6.64 -4.43
CA LEU A 320 40.17 6.13 -3.06
C LEU A 320 41.56 5.54 -2.78
N SER A 321 42.26 6.10 -1.80
CA SER A 321 43.54 5.56 -1.32
C SER A 321 43.37 4.19 -0.64
N ILE A 322 44.42 3.38 -0.59
CA ILE A 322 44.41 2.06 0.05
C ILE A 322 43.95 2.15 1.53
N SER A 323 44.35 3.21 2.22
CA SER A 323 43.94 3.49 3.61
C SER A 323 42.43 3.71 3.71
N GLU A 324 41.84 4.47 2.79
CA GLU A 324 40.40 4.71 2.75
C GLU A 324 39.64 3.44 2.37
N GLN A 325 40.15 2.66 1.40
CA GLN A 325 39.55 1.38 1.02
C GLN A 325 39.50 0.41 2.20
N ALA A 326 40.56 0.35 3.01
CA ALA A 326 40.61 -0.45 4.23
C ALA A 326 39.64 0.07 5.30
N SER A 327 39.58 1.39 5.50
CA SER A 327 38.69 2.03 6.48
C SER A 327 37.21 1.84 6.13
N LEU A 328 36.89 1.84 4.84
CA LEU A 328 35.55 1.58 4.29
C LEU A 328 35.25 0.08 4.12
N GLN A 329 36.19 -0.80 4.49
CA GLN A 329 36.05 -2.25 4.41
C GLN A 329 35.65 -2.77 3.02
N LEU A 330 36.10 -2.10 1.95
CA LEU A 330 35.67 -2.42 0.58
C LEU A 330 36.08 -3.84 0.13
N SER A 331 37.16 -4.36 0.70
CA SER A 331 37.63 -5.75 0.45
C SER A 331 36.68 -6.83 0.99
N SER A 332 35.77 -6.46 1.90
CA SER A 332 34.78 -7.37 2.48
C SER A 332 33.44 -7.38 1.75
N ILE A 333 33.26 -6.52 0.75
CA ILE A 333 32.02 -6.45 -0.03
C ILE A 333 31.94 -7.68 -0.94
N PRO A 334 30.87 -8.48 -0.86
CA PRO A 334 30.69 -9.68 -1.67
C PRO A 334 30.32 -9.34 -3.11
N LEU A 335 30.35 -10.37 -3.96
CA LEU A 335 29.90 -10.30 -5.35
C LEU A 335 28.42 -9.88 -5.43
N LEU A 336 28.11 -8.91 -6.28
CA LEU A 336 26.72 -8.56 -6.59
C LEU A 336 26.11 -9.60 -7.53
N THR A 337 24.88 -10.05 -7.26
CA THR A 337 24.15 -10.88 -8.23
C THR A 337 23.62 -10.00 -9.36
N VAL A 338 24.22 -10.12 -10.55
CA VAL A 338 23.90 -9.31 -11.74
C VAL A 338 23.03 -10.12 -12.71
N THR A 339 21.87 -9.59 -13.10
CA THR A 339 21.04 -10.16 -14.17
C THR A 339 21.41 -9.55 -15.53
N ASN A 340 21.03 -10.20 -16.63
CA ASN A 340 21.32 -9.68 -17.98
C ASN A 340 20.76 -8.27 -18.21
N ASP A 341 19.56 -8.00 -17.69
CA ASP A 341 18.90 -6.69 -17.83
C ASP A 341 19.56 -5.58 -17.00
N MET A 342 20.37 -5.93 -15.98
CA MET A 342 21.12 -4.96 -15.19
C MET A 342 22.39 -4.46 -15.90
N LYS A 343 22.95 -5.27 -16.82
CA LYS A 343 24.25 -4.98 -17.47
C LYS A 343 24.30 -3.65 -18.20
N PRO A 344 23.28 -3.25 -19.00
CA PRO A 344 23.28 -1.94 -19.66
C PRO A 344 23.35 -0.77 -18.67
N TYR A 345 22.63 -0.87 -17.54
CA TYR A 345 22.66 0.15 -16.51
C TYR A 345 24.00 0.19 -15.78
N LEU A 346 24.57 -0.97 -15.44
CA LEU A 346 25.89 -1.03 -14.82
C LEU A 346 26.99 -0.50 -15.75
N ALA A 347 26.90 -0.76 -17.06
CA ALA A 347 27.81 -0.18 -18.03
C ALA A 347 27.73 1.36 -18.04
N TYR A 348 26.51 1.91 -17.97
CA TYR A 348 26.31 3.35 -17.81
C TYR A 348 26.96 3.88 -16.52
N HIS A 349 26.71 3.22 -15.38
CA HIS A 349 27.27 3.61 -14.09
C HIS A 349 28.80 3.57 -14.08
N ARG A 350 29.42 2.51 -14.65
CA ARG A 350 30.88 2.38 -14.78
C ARG A 350 31.51 3.52 -15.58
N ASN A 351 30.82 4.04 -16.60
CA ASN A 351 31.34 5.18 -17.38
C ASN A 351 31.40 6.49 -16.59
N LYS A 352 30.64 6.58 -15.49
CA LYS A 352 30.65 7.72 -14.56
C LYS A 352 31.55 7.53 -13.35
N LEU A 353 32.19 6.37 -13.22
CA LEU A 353 33.12 6.08 -12.13
C LEU A 353 34.17 7.20 -12.06
N LYS A 354 34.39 7.74 -10.86
CA LYS A 354 35.41 8.79 -10.69
C LYS A 354 36.78 8.22 -11.06
N LYS A 355 37.55 8.97 -11.84
CA LYS A 355 38.88 8.60 -12.30
C LYS A 355 39.95 9.46 -11.66
#